data_AF-A0A1E3B2M9-F1
#
_entry.id   AF-A0A1E3B2M9-F1
#
_cell.length_a   1.000
_cell.length_b   1.000
_cell.length_c   1.000
_cell.angle_alpha   90.00
_cell.angle_beta   90.00
_cell.angle_gamma   90.00
#
_symmetry.space_group_name_H-M   'P 1'
#
loop_
_entity.id
_entity.type
_entity.pdbx_description
1 polymer ?
#
loop_
_entity_poly.entity_id
_entity_poly.type
_entity_poly.pdbx_seq_one_letter_code
_entity_poly.pdbx_strand_id
1 'polypeptide(L)'
;MVCAIAATEKSWLQHEDGQIHRAFFSRAVQVLHIVMGIDDLECVQCLLFLCMYGHNEPQSVNMWYTTSLALQLAIGTDLHRKESLTGQSLLCTEMSKRVFWCSYVMSCNMAINMGRPLGIHESDITTPLPLLLAGDQLSDSCIHPTLSQTAISQVPDTLAFIHIIQLRKSMRRYTSHSTR
;
A
#
# COMPACT_ATOMS: atom_id res chain seq x y z
N MET A 1 -46.73 8.95 -11.55
CA MET A 1 -47.38 8.92 -10.22
C MET A 1 -47.76 7.50 -9.80
N VAL A 2 -46.83 6.55 -9.90
CA VAL A 2 -46.86 5.26 -9.18
C VAL A 2 -45.41 5.03 -8.74
N CYS A 3 -45.00 5.75 -7.68
CA CYS A 3 -44.60 5.17 -6.39
C CYS A 3 -43.21 4.51 -6.45
N ALA A 4 -42.07 5.22 -6.41
CA ALA A 4 -41.58 6.12 -5.35
C ALA A 4 -41.62 5.54 -3.90
N ILE A 5 -42.10 4.31 -3.69
CA ILE A 5 -42.25 3.70 -2.36
C ILE A 5 -41.11 2.71 -2.02
N ALA A 6 -40.28 2.32 -2.99
CA ALA A 6 -39.09 1.52 -2.68
C ALA A 6 -37.93 2.34 -2.06
N ALA A 7 -38.04 3.68 -2.01
CA ALA A 7 -36.94 4.55 -1.56
C ALA A 7 -36.99 4.90 -0.06
N THR A 8 -38.00 4.47 0.69
CA THR A 8 -38.18 4.90 2.10
C THR A 8 -37.79 3.87 3.15
N GLU A 9 -37.34 2.67 2.78
CA GLU A 9 -37.07 1.62 3.78
C GLU A 9 -35.61 1.15 3.89
N LYS A 10 -34.66 1.81 3.22
CA LYS A 10 -33.23 1.50 3.44
C LYS A 10 -32.30 2.70 3.59
N SER A 11 -32.82 3.85 4.02
CA SER A 11 -31.98 5.01 4.37
C SER A 11 -31.48 4.98 5.83
N TRP A 12 -32.12 4.20 6.71
CA TRP A 12 -31.83 4.22 8.15
C TRP A 12 -30.60 3.40 8.57
N LEU A 13 -30.00 2.62 7.67
CA LEU A 13 -28.73 1.90 7.93
C LEU A 13 -27.54 2.46 7.14
N GLN A 14 -27.76 3.30 6.11
CA GLN A 14 -26.67 3.82 5.27
C GLN A 14 -26.15 5.19 5.72
N HIS A 15 -26.90 5.93 6.54
CA HIS A 15 -26.49 7.26 6.98
C HIS A 15 -25.47 7.23 8.15
N GLU A 16 -25.43 6.17 8.96
CA GLU A 16 -24.38 6.02 9.99
C GLU A 16 -23.07 5.49 9.40
N ASP A 17 -23.11 4.52 8.48
CA ASP A 17 -21.90 3.94 7.88
C ASP A 17 -21.11 4.91 6.98
N GLY A 18 -21.80 5.86 6.35
CA GLY A 18 -21.19 6.87 5.47
C GLY A 18 -20.26 7.88 6.16
N GLN A 19 -20.18 7.87 7.50
CA GLN A 19 -19.32 8.79 8.26
C GLN A 19 -18.29 8.09 9.14
N ILE A 20 -18.46 6.79 9.43
CA ILE A 20 -17.57 6.04 10.32
C ILE A 20 -16.12 6.03 9.80
N HIS A 21 -15.93 5.81 8.51
CA HIS A 21 -14.60 5.84 7.88
C HIS A 21 -13.94 7.22 7.95
N ARG A 22 -14.72 8.32 7.86
CA ARG A 22 -14.24 9.69 8.05
C ARG A 22 -13.85 9.96 9.51
N ALA A 23 -14.59 9.42 10.47
CA ALA A 23 -14.26 9.51 11.89
C ALA A 23 -12.95 8.76 12.21
N PHE A 24 -12.77 7.54 11.70
CA PHE A 24 -11.51 6.80 11.84
C PHE A 24 -10.35 7.52 11.16
N PHE A 25 -10.54 8.04 9.95
CA PHE A 25 -9.52 8.82 9.26
C PHE A 25 -9.14 10.08 10.05
N SER A 26 -10.13 10.86 10.51
CA SER A 26 -9.92 12.05 11.34
C SER A 26 -9.11 11.71 12.59
N ARG A 27 -9.47 10.60 13.27
CA ARG A 27 -8.73 10.14 14.44
C ARG A 27 -7.30 9.70 14.10
N ALA A 28 -7.10 9.00 12.98
CA ALA A 28 -5.78 8.57 12.52
C ALA A 28 -4.88 9.78 12.22
N VAL A 29 -5.41 10.82 11.56
CA VAL A 29 -4.68 12.06 11.27
C VAL A 29 -4.29 12.80 12.56
N GLN A 30 -5.14 12.81 13.59
CA GLN A 30 -4.81 13.43 14.89
C GLN A 30 -3.60 12.78 15.57
N VAL A 31 -3.48 11.45 15.48
CA VAL A 31 -2.38 10.69 16.11
C VAL A 31 -1.17 10.53 15.19
N LEU A 32 -1.26 10.94 13.93
CA LEU A 32 -0.21 10.75 12.92
C LEU A 32 1.13 11.34 13.36
N HIS A 33 1.13 12.50 14.01
CA HIS A 33 2.36 13.13 14.50
C HIS A 33 3.13 12.26 15.52
N ILE A 34 2.41 11.45 16.31
CA ILE A 34 3.00 10.55 17.30
C ILE A 34 3.68 9.40 16.57
N VAL A 35 2.96 8.80 15.61
CA VAL A 35 3.46 7.67 14.81
C VAL A 35 4.67 8.07 13.97
N MET A 36 4.63 9.27 13.38
CA MET A 36 5.76 9.86 12.65
C MET A 36 6.98 10.17 13.52
N GLY A 37 6.85 10.18 14.85
CA GLY A 37 8.00 10.33 15.75
C GLY A 37 8.77 9.03 15.99
N ILE A 38 8.20 7.88 15.62
CA ILE A 38 8.80 6.55 15.85
C ILE A 38 9.67 6.13 14.65
N ASP A 39 9.34 6.61 13.44
CA ASP A 39 10.08 6.34 12.20
C ASP A 39 10.34 4.85 11.94
N ASP A 40 9.34 4.01 12.18
CA ASP A 40 9.39 2.55 12.01
C ASP A 40 8.58 2.03 10.81
N LEU A 41 8.56 0.71 10.64
CA LEU A 41 7.81 0.04 9.58
C LEU A 41 6.32 0.38 9.66
N GLU A 42 5.78 0.42 10.88
CA GLU A 42 4.41 0.73 11.23
C GLU A 42 4.05 2.16 10.81
N CYS A 43 4.97 3.11 10.99
CA CYS A 43 4.79 4.47 10.49
C CYS A 43 4.63 4.53 8.97
N VAL A 44 5.48 3.80 8.23
CA VAL A 44 5.34 3.69 6.77
C VAL A 44 3.99 3.06 6.40
N GLN A 45 3.57 2.00 7.11
CA GLN A 45 2.26 1.37 6.91
C GLN A 45 1.10 2.35 7.15
N CYS A 46 1.14 3.13 8.23
CA CYS A 46 0.13 4.16 8.52
C CYS A 46 0.02 5.18 7.39
N LEU A 47 1.14 5.66 6.85
CA LEU A 47 1.13 6.57 5.71
C LEU A 47 0.59 5.92 4.44
N LEU A 48 0.90 4.64 4.20
CA LEU A 48 0.32 3.88 3.08
C LEU A 48 -1.20 3.76 3.21
N PHE A 49 -1.72 3.48 4.41
CA PHE A 49 -3.16 3.46 4.66
C PHE A 49 -3.81 4.82 4.39
N LEU A 50 -3.18 5.92 4.84
CA LEU A 50 -3.65 7.28 4.53
C LEU A 50 -3.67 7.57 3.03
N CYS A 51 -2.65 7.13 2.30
CA CYS A 51 -2.61 7.28 0.85
C CYS A 51 -3.69 6.44 0.16
N MET A 52 -3.93 5.21 0.60
CA MET A 52 -5.00 4.37 0.05
C MET A 52 -6.38 4.98 0.32
N TYR A 53 -6.60 5.55 1.51
CA TYR A 53 -7.80 6.32 1.80
C TYR A 53 -7.94 7.53 0.87
N GLY A 54 -6.88 8.34 0.74
CA GLY A 54 -6.87 9.53 -0.10
C GLY A 54 -7.05 9.27 -1.60
N HIS A 55 -6.74 8.05 -2.06
CA HIS A 55 -7.05 7.64 -3.43
C HIS A 55 -8.56 7.43 -3.66
N ASN A 56 -9.27 6.93 -2.64
CA ASN A 56 -10.70 6.64 -2.72
C ASN A 56 -11.58 7.85 -2.34
N GLU A 57 -11.06 8.77 -1.53
CA GLU A 57 -11.71 10.04 -1.17
C GLU A 57 -10.82 11.22 -1.59
N PRO A 58 -10.95 11.68 -2.86
CA PRO A 58 -10.20 12.82 -3.35
C PRO A 58 -10.43 14.05 -2.46
N GLN A 59 -9.38 14.83 -2.18
CA GLN A 59 -9.33 15.99 -1.27
C GLN A 59 -9.08 15.70 0.22
N SER A 60 -9.12 14.45 0.67
CA SER A 60 -8.84 14.13 2.08
C SER A 60 -7.35 14.23 2.46
N VAL A 61 -6.44 14.03 1.51
CA VAL A 61 -4.98 14.02 1.71
C VAL A 61 -4.28 14.65 0.52
N ASN A 62 -3.18 15.39 0.75
CA ASN A 62 -2.28 15.78 -0.33
C ASN A 62 -1.46 14.57 -0.80
N MET A 63 -1.99 13.86 -1.78
CA MET A 63 -1.45 12.60 -2.27
C MET A 63 0.01 12.68 -2.73
N TRP A 64 0.44 13.81 -3.30
CA TRP A 64 1.84 14.01 -3.69
C TRP A 64 2.78 13.97 -2.49
N TYR A 65 2.51 14.80 -1.49
CA TYR A 65 3.38 14.87 -0.31
C TYR A 65 3.32 13.58 0.50
N THR A 66 2.13 13.01 0.71
CA THR A 66 1.99 11.83 1.57
C THR A 66 2.62 10.58 0.94
N THR A 67 2.45 10.36 -0.37
CA THR A 67 3.11 9.23 -1.04
C THR A 67 4.63 9.39 -1.12
N SER A 68 5.11 10.63 -1.30
CA SER A 68 6.55 10.93 -1.29
C SER A 68 7.15 10.73 0.10
N LEU A 69 6.45 11.17 1.16
CA LEU A 69 6.87 11.00 2.54
C LEU A 69 6.93 9.52 2.94
N ALA A 70 5.94 8.73 2.55
CA ALA A 70 5.95 7.28 2.80
C ALA A 70 7.18 6.61 2.18
N LEU A 71 7.52 6.97 0.93
CA LEU A 71 8.73 6.47 0.28
C LEU A 71 10.01 6.96 0.97
N GLN A 72 10.07 8.23 1.39
CA GLN A 72 11.24 8.78 2.08
C GLN A 72 11.48 8.09 3.43
N LEU A 73 10.44 7.82 4.23
CA LEU A 73 10.57 7.07 5.47
C LEU A 73 10.96 5.61 5.22
N ALA A 74 10.41 4.97 4.19
CA ALA A 74 10.83 3.62 3.79
C ALA A 74 12.31 3.56 3.38
N ILE A 75 12.83 4.63 2.79
CA ILE A 75 14.26 4.75 2.45
C ILE A 75 15.08 5.01 3.72
N GLY A 76 14.64 5.92 4.59
CA GLY A 76 15.30 6.25 5.86
C GLY A 76 15.39 5.08 6.84
N THR A 77 14.45 4.13 6.75
CA THR A 77 14.43 2.87 7.52
C THR A 77 15.11 1.71 6.80
N ASP A 78 15.85 1.99 5.71
CA ASP A 78 16.60 1.02 4.91
C ASP A 78 15.77 -0.11 4.29
N LEU A 79 14.44 0.03 4.15
CA LEU A 79 13.59 -0.99 3.53
C LEU A 79 13.87 -1.18 2.02
N HIS A 80 14.58 -0.23 1.40
CA HIS A 80 15.09 -0.32 0.03
C HIS A 80 16.31 -1.25 -0.12
N ARG A 81 16.92 -1.64 1.01
CA ARG A 81 18.13 -2.46 1.08
C ARG A 81 17.81 -3.87 1.54
N LYS A 82 18.29 -4.89 0.82
CA LYS A 82 18.15 -6.31 1.22
C LYS A 82 18.77 -6.60 2.58
N GLU A 83 19.76 -5.82 2.99
CA GLU A 83 20.48 -5.96 4.25
C GLU A 83 19.54 -5.80 5.45
N SER A 84 18.51 -4.95 5.34
CA SER A 84 17.49 -4.73 6.39
C SER A 84 16.64 -5.97 6.69
N LEU A 85 16.61 -6.94 5.78
CA LEU A 85 15.84 -8.17 5.89
C LEU A 85 16.59 -9.30 6.63
N THR A 86 17.88 -9.12 6.89
CA THR A 86 18.74 -10.17 7.45
C THR A 86 18.35 -10.46 8.91
N GLY A 87 18.15 -11.74 9.25
CA GLY A 87 17.84 -12.15 10.62
C GLY A 87 16.39 -11.94 11.05
N GLN A 88 15.51 -11.48 10.16
CA GLN A 88 14.08 -11.39 10.40
C GLN A 88 13.37 -12.73 10.14
N SER A 89 12.19 -12.94 10.75
CA SER A 89 11.31 -14.05 10.37
C SER A 89 10.82 -13.89 8.93
N LEU A 90 10.31 -14.98 8.34
CA LEU A 90 9.76 -14.97 6.99
C LEU A 90 8.62 -13.96 6.87
N LEU A 91 7.73 -13.91 7.86
CA LEU A 91 6.62 -12.97 7.91
C LEU A 91 7.11 -11.52 7.90
N CYS A 92 8.04 -11.16 8.80
CA CYS A 92 8.56 -9.79 8.89
C CYS A 92 9.31 -9.39 7.60
N THR A 93 10.06 -10.32 7.04
CA THR A 93 10.78 -10.14 5.76
C THR A 93 9.82 -9.83 4.63
N GLU A 94 8.75 -10.63 4.47
CA GLU A 94 7.77 -10.44 3.40
C GLU A 94 6.92 -9.18 3.61
N MET A 95 6.59 -8.84 4.86
CA MET A 95 5.91 -7.59 5.18
C MET A 95 6.77 -6.37 4.83
N SER A 96 8.05 -6.36 5.20
CA SER A 96 8.99 -5.28 4.86
C SER A 96 9.11 -5.08 3.36
N LYS A 97 9.25 -6.17 2.58
CA LYS A 97 9.25 -6.11 1.12
C LYS A 97 7.97 -5.48 0.58
N ARG A 98 6.80 -5.94 1.05
CA ARG A 98 5.50 -5.44 0.58
C ARG A 98 5.34 -3.95 0.87
N VAL A 99 5.65 -3.51 2.08
CA VAL A 99 5.58 -2.09 2.48
C VAL A 99 6.49 -1.21 1.63
N PHE A 100 7.74 -1.64 1.42
CA PHE A 100 8.66 -0.91 0.56
C PHE A 100 8.14 -0.77 -0.87
N TRP A 101 7.77 -1.89 -1.49
CA TRP A 101 7.31 -1.88 -2.88
C TRP A 101 6.00 -1.14 -3.06
N CYS A 102 5.08 -1.17 -2.08
CA CYS A 102 3.85 -0.38 -2.11
C CYS A 102 4.16 1.13 -2.11
N SER A 103 5.06 1.55 -1.22
CA SER A 103 5.51 2.95 -1.12
C SER A 103 6.14 3.43 -2.42
N TYR A 104 7.04 2.62 -2.99
CA TYR A 104 7.67 2.88 -4.28
C TYR A 104 6.64 3.05 -5.41
N VAL A 105 5.70 2.11 -5.52
CA VAL A 105 4.67 2.11 -6.56
C VAL A 105 3.76 3.34 -6.47
N MET A 106 3.27 3.66 -5.28
CA MET A 106 2.36 4.79 -5.07
C MET A 106 3.05 6.13 -5.33
N SER A 107 4.28 6.31 -4.86
CA SER A 107 5.07 7.51 -5.16
C SER A 107 5.35 7.65 -6.66
N CYS A 108 5.73 6.56 -7.33
CA CYS A 108 5.97 6.57 -8.77
C CYS A 108 4.71 6.94 -9.57
N ASN A 109 3.55 6.38 -9.21
CA ASN A 109 2.28 6.75 -9.84
C ASN A 109 2.02 8.24 -9.73
N MET A 110 2.18 8.81 -8.53
CA MET A 110 1.91 10.23 -8.33
C MET A 110 2.91 11.12 -9.08
N ALA A 111 4.20 10.76 -9.06
CA ALA A 111 5.24 11.47 -9.81
C ALA A 111 4.94 11.48 -11.31
N ILE A 112 4.58 10.34 -11.90
CA ILE A 112 4.24 10.24 -13.32
C ILE A 112 3.01 11.08 -13.66
N ASN A 113 1.92 10.93 -12.88
CA ASN A 113 0.69 11.69 -13.10
C ASN A 113 0.91 13.21 -13.02
N MET A 114 1.91 13.65 -12.25
CA MET A 114 2.26 15.07 -12.10
C MET A 114 3.43 15.54 -12.97
N GLY A 115 4.03 14.67 -13.79
CA GLY A 115 5.21 15.00 -14.60
C GLY A 115 6.46 15.35 -13.77
N ARG A 116 6.59 14.78 -12.57
CA ARG A 116 7.69 15.02 -11.62
C ARG A 116 8.75 13.91 -11.67
N PRO A 117 10.01 14.19 -11.28
CA PRO A 117 11.04 13.17 -11.17
C PRO A 117 10.72 12.19 -10.03
N LEU A 118 11.24 10.97 -10.15
CA LEU A 118 11.04 9.88 -9.19
C LEU A 118 12.03 10.00 -8.02
N GLY A 119 11.58 9.65 -6.81
CA GLY A 119 12.34 9.90 -5.56
C GLY A 119 13.53 8.98 -5.29
N ILE A 120 13.68 7.86 -6.02
CA ILE A 120 14.79 6.90 -5.85
C ILE A 120 15.18 6.27 -7.19
N HIS A 121 16.47 6.05 -7.42
CA HIS A 121 16.97 5.38 -8.62
C HIS A 121 16.91 3.85 -8.45
N GLU A 122 16.68 3.12 -9.55
CA GLU A 122 16.52 1.65 -9.47
C GLU A 122 17.80 0.93 -9.05
N SER A 123 18.98 1.51 -9.30
CA SER A 123 20.27 0.94 -8.86
C SER A 123 20.40 0.87 -7.36
N ASP A 124 19.70 1.74 -6.64
CA ASP A 124 19.83 1.89 -5.19
C ASP A 124 18.89 0.91 -4.47
N ILE A 125 17.97 0.28 -5.21
CA ILE A 125 17.02 -0.68 -4.67
C ILE A 125 17.61 -2.09 -4.78
N THR A 126 18.00 -2.65 -3.63
CA THR A 126 18.49 -4.03 -3.55
C THR A 126 17.45 -4.99 -2.96
N THR A 127 16.37 -4.47 -2.35
CA THR A 127 15.26 -5.27 -1.82
C THR A 127 14.60 -6.11 -2.94
N PRO A 128 14.48 -7.44 -2.77
CA PRO A 128 13.86 -8.29 -3.77
C PRO A 128 12.34 -8.11 -3.81
N LEU A 129 11.70 -8.57 -4.89
CA LEU A 129 10.25 -8.59 -4.99
C LEU A 129 9.64 -9.52 -3.92
N PRO A 130 8.42 -9.23 -3.42
CA PRO A 130 7.72 -10.12 -2.50
C PRO A 130 7.41 -11.47 -3.15
N LEU A 131 7.34 -12.51 -2.33
CA LEU A 131 6.93 -13.85 -2.75
C LEU A 131 5.44 -13.90 -3.04
N LEU A 132 5.05 -14.83 -3.91
CA LEU A 132 3.66 -15.08 -4.30
C LEU A 132 2.88 -15.89 -3.26
N LEU A 133 3.07 -15.59 -1.98
CA LEU A 133 2.44 -16.30 -0.87
C LEU A 133 1.15 -15.58 -0.46
N ALA A 134 0.07 -16.35 -0.31
CA ALA A 134 -1.15 -15.89 0.34
C ALA A 134 -0.90 -15.70 1.85
N GLY A 135 -1.71 -14.87 2.51
CA GLY A 135 -1.46 -14.42 3.90
C GLY A 135 -1.47 -15.55 4.94
N ASP A 136 -2.21 -16.63 4.66
CA ASP A 136 -2.25 -17.88 5.42
C ASP A 136 -0.92 -18.64 5.39
N GLN A 137 -0.19 -18.58 4.27
CA GLN A 137 1.09 -19.26 4.05
C GLN A 137 2.30 -18.53 4.70
N LEU A 138 2.10 -17.35 5.27
CA LEU A 138 3.14 -16.55 5.92
C LEU A 138 3.24 -16.81 7.44
N SER A 139 2.34 -17.62 8.00
CA SER A 139 2.35 -17.95 9.42
C SER A 139 3.38 -19.06 9.72
N ASP A 140 4.29 -18.83 10.66
CA ASP A 140 5.29 -19.82 11.14
C ASP A 140 4.66 -20.98 11.95
N SER A 141 3.39 -21.30 11.73
CA SER A 141 2.63 -22.28 12.49
C SER A 141 2.28 -23.52 11.67
N CYS A 142 3.18 -24.50 11.64
CA CYS A 142 2.75 -25.88 11.47
C CYS A 142 2.00 -26.32 12.75
N ILE A 143 0.67 -26.45 12.73
CA ILE A 143 -0.13 -27.44 13.50
C ILE A 143 -1.51 -27.65 12.82
N HIS A 144 -1.65 -28.82 12.19
CA HIS A 144 -2.84 -29.64 11.84
C HIS A 144 -3.94 -29.14 10.84
N PRO A 145 -4.50 -30.08 10.02
CA PRO A 145 -5.38 -29.78 8.90
C PRO A 145 -6.86 -29.85 9.30
N THR A 146 -7.67 -28.91 8.83
CA THR A 146 -9.11 -29.16 8.67
C THR A 146 -9.62 -28.37 7.47
N LEU A 147 -10.04 -29.14 6.46
CA LEU A 147 -10.72 -28.67 5.26
C LEU A 147 -11.93 -27.80 5.63
N SER A 148 -11.94 -26.56 5.17
CA SER A 148 -13.18 -25.87 4.80
C SER A 148 -12.95 -25.16 3.48
N GLN A 149 -13.28 -25.92 2.44
CA GLN A 149 -13.41 -25.47 1.08
C GLN A 149 -14.58 -24.48 1.02
N THR A 150 -14.28 -23.19 1.06
CA THR A 150 -15.16 -22.16 0.52
C THR A 150 -14.29 -21.24 -0.32
N ALA A 151 -14.30 -21.53 -1.62
CA ALA A 151 -13.60 -20.80 -2.65
C ALA A 151 -14.01 -19.32 -2.64
N ILE A 152 -13.20 -18.48 -2.00
CA ILE A 152 -13.04 -17.09 -2.41
C ILE A 152 -11.68 -17.05 -3.09
N SER A 153 -11.69 -16.97 -4.43
CA SER A 153 -10.53 -16.88 -5.32
C SER A 153 -9.32 -16.20 -4.65
N GLN A 154 -8.44 -17.01 -4.09
CA GLN A 154 -7.16 -16.59 -3.55
C GLN A 154 -6.21 -16.44 -4.75
N VAL A 155 -5.52 -15.29 -4.84
CA VAL A 155 -4.42 -14.96 -5.78
C VAL A 155 -4.83 -14.35 -7.14
N PRO A 156 -5.18 -13.04 -7.14
CA PRO A 156 -4.77 -12.14 -8.23
C PRO A 156 -3.91 -10.93 -7.77
N ASP A 157 -3.97 -10.54 -6.50
CA ASP A 157 -3.51 -9.21 -6.09
C ASP A 157 -1.98 -9.06 -6.04
N THR A 158 -1.25 -10.07 -5.53
CA THR A 158 0.22 -10.03 -5.49
C THR A 158 0.83 -10.17 -6.89
N LEU A 159 0.21 -10.96 -7.77
CA LEU A 159 0.63 -11.09 -9.17
C LEU A 159 0.45 -9.77 -9.92
N ALA A 160 -0.72 -9.15 -9.79
CA ALA A 160 -0.99 -7.84 -10.35
C ALA A 160 0.01 -6.82 -9.81
N PHE A 161 0.22 -6.80 -8.50
CA PHE A 161 1.19 -5.92 -7.85
C PHE A 161 2.62 -6.09 -8.40
N ILE A 162 3.12 -7.32 -8.51
CA ILE A 162 4.44 -7.63 -9.10
C ILE A 162 4.49 -7.18 -10.56
N HIS A 163 3.47 -7.51 -11.35
CA HIS A 163 3.41 -7.14 -12.76
C HIS A 163 3.42 -5.62 -12.95
N ILE A 164 2.67 -4.89 -12.13
CA ILE A 164 2.64 -3.42 -12.12
C ILE A 164 4.03 -2.86 -11.75
N ILE A 165 4.76 -3.47 -10.80
CA ILE A 165 6.15 -3.09 -10.52
C ILE A 165 7.04 -3.32 -11.73
N GLN A 166 6.97 -4.50 -12.36
CA GLN A 166 7.79 -4.84 -13.51
C GLN A 166 7.53 -3.92 -14.71
N LEU A 167 6.25 -3.64 -15.01
CA LEU A 167 5.86 -2.68 -16.04
C LEU A 167 6.46 -1.31 -15.80
N ARG A 168 6.45 -0.82 -14.54
CA ARG A 168 7.08 0.46 -14.20
C ARG A 168 8.58 0.45 -14.43
N LYS A 169 9.27 -0.63 -14.05
CA LYS A 169 10.72 -0.75 -14.30
C LYS A 169 11.04 -0.73 -15.80
N SER A 170 10.26 -1.43 -16.61
CA SER A 170 10.43 -1.46 -18.07
C SER A 170 10.15 -0.12 -18.72
N MET A 171 9.05 0.56 -18.34
CA MET A 171 8.70 1.88 -18.87
C MET A 171 9.77 2.93 -18.53
N ARG A 172 10.36 2.86 -17.34
CA ARG A 172 11.44 3.76 -16.89
C ARG A 172 12.72 3.60 -17.71
N ARG A 173 13.08 2.37 -18.09
CA ARG A 173 14.22 2.11 -18.99
C ARG A 173 13.99 2.67 -20.39
N TYR A 174 12.76 2.67 -20.87
CA TYR A 174 12.44 3.20 -22.19
C TYR A 174 12.53 4.73 -22.25
N THR A 175 11.99 5.43 -21.25
CA THR A 175 12.04 6.91 -21.20
C THR A 175 13.47 7.46 -21.07
N SER A 176 14.38 6.73 -20.40
CA SER A 176 15.80 7.11 -20.32
C SER A 176 16.57 6.90 -21.64
N HIS A 177 16.09 6.03 -22.54
CA HIS A 177 16.71 5.80 -23.84
C HIS A 177 16.16 6.75 -24.93
N SER A 178 14.94 7.27 -24.77
CA SER A 178 14.32 8.19 -25.74
C SER A 178 14.80 9.64 -25.65
N THR A 179 15.60 9.99 -24.63
CA THR A 179 16.13 11.36 -24.38
C THR A 179 17.62 11.50 -24.69
N ARG A 180 18.22 10.54 -25.37
CA ARG A 180 19.58 10.61 -25.96
C ARG A 180 19.49 10.59 -27.47
#